data_AF-V4RHA5-F1
#
_entry.id   AF-V4RHA5-F1
#
_cell.length_a   1.000
_cell.length_b   1.000
_cell.length_c   1.000
_cell.angle_alpha   90.00
_cell.angle_beta   90.00
_cell.angle_gamma   90.00
#
_symmetry.space_group_name_H-M   'P 1'
#
loop_
_entity.id
_entity.type
_entity.pdbx_description
1 polymer ?
#
loop_
_entity_poly.entity_id
_entity_poly.type
_entity_poly.pdbx_seq_one_letter_code
_entity_poly.pdbx_strand_id
1 'polypeptide(L)'
;MRLSEYMDTIRGVVVIVQENESACVSFVESMPSYADLTNWQGNRLSYFSVLQKMEYIWYKDEVQTARILFYLRVIPTCIERVTAPIFRQVLAPTMFLYIGHPNKKVARASHSMFVGFISSGKDSNQDERVSLKEQLVFYYMERSLAEYPGTTLFKGMASGVVALVRHLPTGSPAIFYCINSLVVKADRLCGEVFAYKADIWKNWQGESEPCKEIIEVLLRLISLVDIQLIMKLPKDGQNLVLNELFSLVAESDDVTRKPTLVSWLQSLSYLCSQDTSRVANSTEVGGDKNSVSAQATNSSDLHA
;
A
#
# COMPACT_ATOMS: atom_id res chain seq x y z
N MET A 1 -5.92 -39.99 17.54
CA MET A 1 -6.88 -38.87 17.41
C MET A 1 -7.30 -38.80 15.95
N ARG A 2 -8.59 -38.74 15.65
CA ARG A 2 -9.11 -38.56 14.29
C ARG A 2 -9.03 -37.08 13.89
N LEU A 3 -8.93 -36.82 12.59
CA LEU A 3 -8.81 -35.45 12.07
C LEU A 3 -10.03 -34.57 12.46
N SER A 4 -11.22 -35.16 12.53
CA SER A 4 -12.44 -34.50 13.01
C SER A 4 -12.30 -34.04 14.47
N GLU A 5 -11.98 -34.96 15.38
CA GLU A 5 -11.79 -34.70 16.82
C GLU A 5 -10.79 -33.57 17.08
N TYR A 6 -9.70 -33.54 16.30
CA TYR A 6 -8.68 -32.48 16.36
C TYR A 6 -9.23 -31.12 15.89
N MET A 7 -9.94 -31.09 14.76
CA MET A 7 -10.58 -29.87 14.25
C MET A 7 -11.68 -29.34 15.17
N ASP A 8 -12.45 -30.23 15.79
CA ASP A 8 -13.50 -29.88 16.74
C ASP A 8 -12.89 -29.28 18.02
N THR A 9 -11.81 -29.88 18.52
CA THR A 9 -11.01 -29.36 19.64
C THR A 9 -10.46 -27.96 19.34
N ILE A 10 -9.86 -27.76 18.15
CA ILE A 10 -9.37 -26.44 17.72
C ILE A 10 -10.50 -25.41 17.70
N ARG A 11 -11.67 -25.74 17.13
CA ARG A 11 -12.79 -24.80 17.09
C ARG A 11 -13.24 -24.41 18.50
N GLY A 12 -13.32 -25.36 19.44
CA GLY A 12 -13.62 -25.07 20.85
C GLY A 12 -12.59 -24.14 21.51
N VAL A 13 -11.30 -24.39 21.34
CA VAL A 13 -10.22 -23.54 21.89
C VAL A 13 -10.21 -22.14 21.27
N VAL A 14 -10.49 -22.03 19.96
CA VAL A 14 -10.57 -20.73 19.28
C VAL A 14 -11.68 -19.84 19.84
N VAL A 15 -12.84 -20.41 20.22
CA VAL A 15 -13.90 -19.63 20.90
C VAL A 15 -13.41 -19.10 22.26
N ILE A 16 -12.72 -19.92 23.05
CA ILE A 16 -12.15 -19.48 24.34
C ILE A 16 -11.15 -18.32 24.14
N VAL A 17 -10.30 -18.41 23.12
CA VAL A 17 -9.34 -17.34 22.74
C VAL A 17 -10.05 -16.08 22.23
N GLN A 18 -11.20 -16.21 21.56
CA GLN A 18 -12.02 -15.09 21.12
C GLN A 18 -12.70 -14.38 22.28
N GLU A 19 -13.17 -15.10 23.29
CA GLU A 19 -13.98 -14.53 24.37
C GLU A 19 -13.11 -13.96 25.51
N ASN A 20 -11.98 -14.60 25.83
CA ASN A 20 -11.13 -14.30 26.99
C ASN A 20 -9.85 -13.51 26.62
N GLU A 21 -9.67 -12.33 27.23
CA GLU A 21 -8.52 -11.44 27.00
C GLU A 21 -7.17 -12.09 27.37
N SER A 22 -7.07 -12.73 28.53
CA SER A 22 -5.84 -13.41 28.97
C SER A 22 -5.48 -14.58 28.03
N ALA A 23 -6.48 -15.35 27.58
CA ALA A 23 -6.26 -16.41 26.59
C ALA A 23 -5.81 -15.83 25.23
N CYS A 24 -6.36 -14.68 24.81
CA CYS A 24 -5.94 -13.97 23.61
C CYS A 24 -4.48 -13.49 23.70
N VAL A 25 -4.07 -12.89 24.82
CA VAL A 25 -2.68 -12.45 25.06
C VAL A 25 -1.72 -13.64 25.02
N SER A 26 -1.96 -14.68 25.83
CA SER A 26 -1.09 -15.86 25.84
C SER A 26 -1.07 -16.61 24.50
N PHE A 27 -2.16 -16.59 23.74
CA PHE A 27 -2.17 -17.14 22.39
C PHE A 27 -1.25 -16.35 21.44
N VAL A 28 -1.33 -15.02 21.45
CA VAL A 28 -0.45 -14.15 20.64
C VAL A 28 1.02 -14.29 21.06
N GLU A 29 1.31 -14.31 22.35
CA GLU A 29 2.68 -14.45 22.88
C GLU A 29 3.30 -15.83 22.58
N SER A 30 2.49 -16.87 22.31
CA SER A 30 2.98 -18.19 21.89
C SER A 30 3.50 -18.24 20.44
N MET A 31 3.30 -17.17 19.67
CA MET A 31 3.73 -17.06 18.28
C MET A 31 5.26 -16.98 18.20
N PRO A 32 5.92 -17.68 17.25
CA PRO A 32 7.37 -17.57 17.08
C PRO A 32 7.83 -16.13 16.89
N SER A 33 8.97 -15.75 17.48
CA SER A 33 9.52 -14.42 17.27
C SER A 33 10.03 -14.26 15.83
N TYR A 34 10.16 -13.02 15.36
CA TYR A 34 10.77 -12.74 14.06
C TYR A 34 12.16 -13.40 13.92
N ALA A 35 12.95 -13.40 15.00
CA ALA A 35 14.27 -14.03 15.03
C ALA A 35 14.19 -15.56 14.89
N ASP A 36 13.24 -16.23 15.53
CA ASP A 36 13.03 -17.68 15.36
C ASP A 36 12.59 -18.04 13.93
N LEU A 37 11.87 -17.13 13.26
CA LEU A 37 11.34 -17.33 11.91
C LEU A 37 12.40 -17.13 10.82
N THR A 38 13.27 -16.13 10.96
CA THR A 38 14.34 -15.86 9.98
C THR A 38 15.65 -16.58 10.28
N ASN A 39 15.93 -16.90 11.54
CA ASN A 39 17.22 -17.45 11.97
C ASN A 39 17.04 -18.83 12.63
N TRP A 40 17.18 -19.90 11.83
CA TRP A 40 17.16 -21.30 12.30
C TRP A 40 18.13 -21.59 13.48
N GLN A 41 19.19 -20.80 13.61
CA GLN A 41 20.21 -20.95 14.66
C GLN A 41 19.78 -20.48 16.06
N GLY A 42 18.59 -19.87 16.22
CA GLY A 42 18.17 -19.23 17.47
C GLY A 42 18.00 -20.17 18.67
N ASN A 43 17.41 -21.36 18.50
CA ASN A 43 16.86 -22.13 19.63
C ASN A 43 16.94 -23.67 19.54
N ARG A 44 17.92 -24.26 18.84
CA ARG A 44 18.31 -25.68 19.06
C ARG A 44 19.82 -25.91 19.06
N LEU A 45 20.29 -26.34 20.23
CA LEU A 45 21.66 -26.72 20.58
C LEU A 45 22.43 -27.52 19.50
N SER A 46 23.44 -26.87 18.92
CA SER A 46 24.85 -27.26 19.04
C SER A 46 25.26 -28.75 18.89
N TYR A 47 24.65 -29.55 17.99
CA TYR A 47 25.16 -30.90 17.70
C TYR A 47 25.25 -31.33 16.22
N PHE A 48 24.77 -30.51 15.27
CA PHE A 48 24.86 -30.80 13.83
C PHE A 48 25.54 -29.70 12.99
N SER A 49 25.96 -28.60 13.61
CA SER A 49 26.43 -27.37 12.95
C SER A 49 27.76 -27.47 12.19
N VAL A 50 28.38 -28.65 12.11
CA VAL A 50 29.68 -28.88 11.45
C VAL A 50 29.52 -29.49 10.04
N LEU A 51 28.42 -30.19 9.74
CA LEU A 51 28.36 -31.07 8.57
C LEU A 51 27.66 -30.52 7.32
N GLN A 52 26.89 -29.42 7.43
CA GLN A 52 26.45 -28.67 6.26
C GLN A 52 26.01 -27.26 6.65
N LYS A 53 26.71 -26.25 6.13
CA LYS A 53 26.31 -24.83 6.22
C LYS A 53 25.21 -24.55 5.19
N MET A 54 24.09 -25.28 5.30
CA MET A 54 22.87 -25.01 4.53
C MET A 54 22.36 -23.63 4.93
N GLU A 55 22.30 -22.71 3.97
CA GLU A 55 21.67 -21.41 4.16
C GLU A 55 20.18 -21.64 4.39
N TYR A 56 19.69 -21.32 5.60
CA TYR A 56 18.28 -21.47 5.93
C TYR A 56 17.47 -20.38 5.21
N ILE A 57 16.52 -20.82 4.39
CA ILE A 57 15.67 -19.95 3.60
C ILE A 57 14.26 -20.02 4.18
N TRP A 58 13.91 -19.05 5.02
CA TRP A 58 12.65 -19.00 5.78
C TRP A 58 11.40 -19.22 4.91
N TYR A 59 11.36 -18.67 3.69
CA TYR A 59 10.19 -18.78 2.80
C TYR A 59 10.00 -20.18 2.18
N LYS A 60 10.93 -21.10 2.41
CA LYS A 60 10.84 -22.52 2.01
C LYS A 60 10.45 -23.44 3.16
N ASP A 61 10.35 -22.94 4.38
CA ASP A 61 9.88 -23.72 5.53
C ASP A 61 8.35 -23.79 5.53
N GLU A 62 7.80 -24.85 4.91
CA GLU A 62 6.35 -25.11 4.88
C GLU A 62 5.77 -25.42 6.27
N VAL A 63 6.58 -25.90 7.23
CA VAL A 63 6.10 -26.21 8.59
C VAL A 63 5.89 -24.92 9.38
N GLN A 64 6.85 -24.00 9.36
CA GLN A 64 6.69 -22.67 9.95
C GLN A 64 5.64 -21.86 9.19
N THR A 65 5.60 -21.94 7.87
CA THR A 65 4.54 -21.30 7.05
C THR A 65 3.15 -21.79 7.45
N ALA A 66 2.95 -23.09 7.66
CA ALA A 66 1.69 -23.66 8.13
C ALA A 66 1.35 -23.22 9.56
N ARG A 67 2.33 -23.18 10.47
CA ARG A 67 2.17 -22.68 11.85
C ARG A 67 1.74 -21.22 11.85
N ILE A 68 2.41 -20.35 11.09
CA ILE A 68 2.08 -18.93 11.00
C ILE A 68 0.73 -18.70 10.32
N LEU A 69 0.39 -19.46 9.27
CA LEU A 69 -0.94 -19.43 8.63
C LEU A 69 -2.08 -19.72 9.61
N PHE A 70 -1.85 -20.57 10.63
CA PHE A 70 -2.84 -20.79 11.70
C PHE A 70 -3.04 -19.54 12.57
N TYR A 71 -1.95 -18.95 13.11
CA TYR A 71 -2.02 -17.71 13.89
C TYR A 71 -2.70 -16.57 13.11
N LEU A 72 -2.26 -16.31 11.86
CA LEU A 72 -2.80 -15.24 11.01
C LEU A 72 -4.29 -15.42 10.66
N ARG A 73 -4.88 -16.61 10.87
CA ARG A 73 -6.32 -16.88 10.70
C ARG A 73 -7.12 -16.77 11.98
N VAL A 74 -6.52 -17.07 13.13
CA VAL A 74 -7.20 -16.99 14.44
C VAL A 74 -7.18 -15.55 14.96
N ILE A 75 -6.03 -14.87 14.94
CA ILE A 75 -5.87 -13.55 15.56
C ILE A 75 -6.87 -12.48 15.05
N PRO A 76 -7.22 -12.41 13.74
CA PRO A 76 -8.21 -11.45 13.27
C PRO A 76 -9.59 -11.58 13.94
N THR A 77 -9.92 -12.75 14.48
CA THR A 77 -11.21 -13.00 15.16
C THR A 77 -11.24 -12.52 16.62
N CYS A 78 -10.08 -12.27 17.23
CA CYS A 78 -9.94 -11.75 18.60
C CYS A 78 -9.23 -10.38 18.62
N ILE A 79 -9.06 -9.73 17.47
CA ILE A 79 -8.19 -8.55 17.27
C ILE A 79 -8.54 -7.34 18.14
N GLU A 80 -9.79 -7.23 18.58
CA GLU A 80 -10.25 -6.17 19.50
C GLU A 80 -9.61 -6.31 20.89
N ARG A 81 -9.35 -7.55 21.35
CA ARG A 81 -8.67 -7.84 22.63
C ARG A 81 -7.15 -7.73 22.55
N VAL A 82 -6.59 -7.49 21.36
CA VAL A 82 -5.14 -7.30 21.18
C VAL A 82 -4.81 -5.83 21.38
N THR A 83 -3.96 -5.53 22.37
CA THR A 83 -3.51 -4.16 22.66
C THR A 83 -2.51 -3.65 21.62
N ALA A 84 -2.40 -2.32 21.48
CA ALA A 84 -1.48 -1.70 20.52
C ALA A 84 0.00 -2.10 20.75
N PRO A 85 0.54 -2.17 21.99
CA PRO A 85 1.90 -2.64 22.22
C PRO A 85 2.14 -4.09 21.76
N ILE A 86 1.22 -5.02 22.07
CA ILE A 86 1.32 -6.43 21.66
C ILE A 86 1.27 -6.55 20.13
N PHE A 87 0.36 -5.81 19.49
CA PHE A 87 0.29 -5.80 18.02
C PHE A 87 1.59 -5.28 17.41
N ARG A 88 2.14 -4.18 17.93
CA ARG A 88 3.37 -3.55 17.44
C ARG A 88 4.59 -4.45 17.58
N GLN A 89 4.74 -5.16 18.71
CA GLN A 89 5.94 -5.92 19.03
C GLN A 89 5.93 -7.34 18.45
N VAL A 90 4.81 -8.05 18.53
CA VAL A 90 4.74 -9.48 18.15
C VAL A 90 4.17 -9.66 16.75
N LEU A 91 3.08 -8.97 16.44
CA LEU A 91 2.25 -9.27 15.28
C LEU A 91 2.68 -8.54 14.02
N ALA A 92 2.94 -7.23 14.12
CA ALA A 92 3.32 -6.42 12.97
C ALA A 92 4.59 -6.92 12.24
N PRO A 93 5.69 -7.28 12.93
CA PRO A 93 6.90 -7.81 12.26
C PRO A 93 6.61 -9.09 11.47
N THR A 94 5.86 -10.02 12.05
CA THR A 94 5.56 -11.31 11.42
C THR A 94 4.54 -11.18 10.30
N MET A 95 3.50 -10.36 10.48
CA MET A 95 2.52 -10.04 9.45
C MET A 95 3.20 -9.43 8.20
N PHE A 96 4.11 -8.47 8.38
CA PHE A 96 4.87 -7.85 7.29
C PHE A 96 5.95 -8.74 6.70
N LEU A 97 6.51 -9.69 7.45
CA LEU A 97 7.40 -10.72 6.88
C LEU A 97 6.64 -11.56 5.85
N TYR A 98 5.42 -12.01 6.19
CA TYR A 98 4.65 -12.94 5.37
C TYR A 98 3.76 -12.28 4.30
N ILE A 99 3.68 -10.95 4.22
CA ILE A 99 2.79 -10.25 3.27
C ILE A 99 3.16 -10.46 1.80
N GLY A 100 4.46 -10.56 1.49
CA GLY A 100 5.02 -10.90 0.16
C GLY A 100 5.31 -12.39 -0.03
N HIS A 101 4.85 -13.26 0.88
CA HIS A 101 5.29 -14.65 0.86
C HIS A 101 4.81 -15.42 -0.39
N PRO A 102 5.68 -16.24 -1.04
CA PRO A 102 5.30 -17.01 -2.24
C PRO A 102 4.08 -17.92 -2.05
N ASN A 103 3.87 -18.45 -0.83
CA ASN A 103 2.66 -19.19 -0.49
C ASN A 103 1.46 -18.23 -0.37
N LYS A 104 0.69 -18.10 -1.44
CA LYS A 104 -0.51 -17.25 -1.57
C LYS A 104 -1.51 -17.37 -0.41
N LYS A 105 -1.57 -18.50 0.31
CA LYS A 105 -2.46 -18.68 1.47
C LYS A 105 -2.03 -17.85 2.67
N VAL A 106 -0.73 -17.77 2.95
CA VAL A 106 -0.20 -17.02 4.10
C VAL A 106 -0.12 -15.53 3.81
N ALA A 107 0.29 -15.14 2.59
CA ALA A 107 0.24 -13.74 2.13
C ALA A 107 -1.18 -13.15 2.22
N ARG A 108 -2.19 -13.89 1.74
CA ARG A 108 -3.60 -13.50 1.89
C ARG A 108 -4.00 -13.37 3.36
N ALA A 109 -3.53 -14.26 4.24
CA ALA A 109 -3.83 -14.18 5.67
C ALA A 109 -3.17 -12.95 6.31
N SER A 110 -1.93 -12.61 5.98
CA SER A 110 -1.27 -11.36 6.41
C SER A 110 -2.04 -10.11 5.99
N HIS A 111 -2.45 -10.00 4.71
CA HIS A 111 -3.30 -8.88 4.28
C HIS A 111 -4.64 -8.85 5.03
N SER A 112 -5.26 -10.01 5.27
CA SER A 112 -6.54 -10.11 6.00
C SER A 112 -6.39 -9.70 7.47
N MET A 113 -5.24 -10.01 8.09
CA MET A 113 -4.90 -9.59 9.44
C MET A 113 -4.67 -8.09 9.54
N PHE A 114 -3.97 -7.50 8.57
CA PHE A 114 -3.82 -6.04 8.49
C PHE A 114 -5.18 -5.35 8.36
N VAL A 115 -6.04 -5.82 7.45
CA VAL A 115 -7.43 -5.33 7.31
C VAL A 115 -8.18 -5.44 8.63
N GLY A 116 -8.12 -6.60 9.30
CA GLY A 116 -8.74 -6.80 10.61
C GLY A 116 -8.26 -5.80 11.66
N PHE A 117 -6.96 -5.52 11.74
CA PHE A 117 -6.42 -4.53 12.67
C PHE A 117 -6.85 -3.10 12.32
N ILE A 118 -6.74 -2.68 11.06
CA ILE A 118 -7.17 -1.36 10.60
C ILE A 118 -8.67 -1.14 10.86
N SER A 119 -9.51 -2.13 10.55
CA SER A 119 -10.96 -2.08 10.78
C SER A 119 -11.40 -2.27 12.24
N SER A 120 -10.53 -2.78 13.12
CA SER A 120 -10.88 -3.09 14.52
C SER A 120 -11.38 -1.86 15.30
N GLY A 121 -12.25 -2.12 16.28
CA GLY A 121 -13.04 -1.13 17.01
C GLY A 121 -12.28 -0.07 17.81
N LYS A 122 -13.07 0.76 18.50
CA LYS A 122 -12.61 1.94 19.23
C LYS A 122 -12.54 1.68 20.74
N ASP A 123 -11.40 1.19 21.22
CA ASP A 123 -11.13 0.98 22.65
C ASP A 123 -10.94 2.32 23.40
N SER A 124 -11.04 2.28 24.74
CA SER A 124 -10.89 3.44 25.63
C SER A 124 -9.54 4.18 25.52
N ASN A 125 -8.48 3.50 25.07
CA ASN A 125 -7.18 4.10 24.75
C ASN A 125 -7.07 4.44 23.24
N GLN A 126 -7.95 5.32 22.76
CA GLN A 126 -8.08 5.66 21.34
C GLN A 126 -6.76 6.04 20.67
N ASP A 127 -6.00 6.94 21.28
CA ASP A 127 -4.95 7.67 20.58
C ASP A 127 -3.75 6.79 20.22
N GLU A 128 -3.36 5.85 21.10
CA GLU A 128 -2.26 4.92 20.80
C GLU A 128 -2.63 3.95 19.67
N ARG A 129 -3.85 3.37 19.71
CA ARG A 129 -4.32 2.43 18.68
C ARG A 129 -4.49 3.14 17.33
N VAL A 130 -5.03 4.35 17.31
CA VAL A 130 -5.17 5.17 16.09
C VAL A 130 -3.79 5.55 15.54
N SER A 131 -2.89 6.07 16.37
CA SER A 131 -1.53 6.41 15.93
C SER A 131 -0.77 5.20 15.39
N LEU A 132 -0.92 4.02 16.01
CA LEU A 132 -0.32 2.79 15.50
C LEU A 132 -0.90 2.39 14.15
N LYS A 133 -2.23 2.49 13.94
CA LYS A 133 -2.85 2.25 12.62
C LYS A 133 -2.24 3.14 11.54
N GLU A 134 -2.04 4.43 11.83
CA GLU A 134 -1.41 5.39 10.90
C GLU A 134 0.07 5.08 10.64
N GLN A 135 0.85 4.75 11.67
CA GLN A 135 2.27 4.38 11.53
C GLN A 135 2.47 3.12 10.68
N LEU A 136 1.58 2.13 10.81
CA LEU A 136 1.69 0.86 10.09
C LEU A 136 1.35 0.97 8.59
N VAL A 137 0.69 2.05 8.15
CA VAL A 137 0.37 2.27 6.73
C VAL A 137 1.61 2.37 5.87
N PHE A 138 2.62 3.11 6.33
CA PHE A 138 3.86 3.34 5.60
C PHE A 138 4.52 2.00 5.24
N TYR A 139 4.73 1.15 6.25
CA TYR A 139 5.25 -0.21 6.09
C TYR A 139 4.36 -1.11 5.24
N TYR A 140 3.04 -1.05 5.42
CA TYR A 140 2.10 -1.86 4.63
C TYR A 140 2.18 -1.54 3.14
N MET A 141 2.19 -0.26 2.79
CA MET A 141 2.20 0.21 1.41
C MET A 141 3.56 -0.04 0.74
N GLU A 142 4.66 0.23 1.45
CA GLU A 142 6.00 -0.10 0.97
C GLU A 142 6.14 -1.61 0.68
N ARG A 143 5.82 -2.47 1.66
CA ARG A 143 5.93 -3.93 1.51
C ARG A 143 4.98 -4.51 0.47
N SER A 144 3.72 -4.05 0.43
CA SER A 144 2.72 -4.58 -0.52
C SER A 144 3.05 -4.18 -1.96
N LEU A 145 3.59 -2.97 -2.19
CA LEU A 145 3.90 -2.48 -3.54
C LEU A 145 5.30 -2.86 -4.01
N ALA A 146 6.23 -3.24 -3.12
CA ALA A 146 7.58 -3.67 -3.49
C ALA A 146 7.57 -4.85 -4.49
N GLU A 147 6.87 -5.93 -4.15
CA GLU A 147 6.85 -7.19 -4.92
C GLU A 147 5.63 -7.34 -5.85
N TYR A 148 4.92 -6.23 -6.11
CA TYR A 148 3.81 -6.17 -7.07
C TYR A 148 4.29 -5.60 -8.42
N PRO A 149 3.86 -6.14 -9.58
CA PRO A 149 3.25 -7.45 -9.77
C PRO A 149 4.25 -8.57 -9.51
N GLY A 150 3.78 -9.67 -8.91
CA GLY A 150 4.66 -10.77 -8.52
C GLY A 150 4.02 -11.66 -7.45
N THR A 151 4.68 -11.75 -6.29
CA THR A 151 4.21 -12.50 -5.12
C THR A 151 3.01 -11.84 -4.44
N THR A 152 2.98 -10.50 -4.36
CA THR A 152 1.87 -9.79 -3.72
C THR A 152 0.56 -9.98 -4.47
N LEU A 153 -0.47 -10.40 -3.74
CA LEU A 153 -1.81 -10.62 -4.29
C LEU A 153 -2.57 -9.30 -4.40
N PHE A 154 -2.93 -8.88 -5.63
CA PHE A 154 -3.74 -7.68 -5.87
C PHE A 154 -4.95 -7.57 -4.94
N LYS A 155 -5.79 -8.62 -4.88
CA LYS A 155 -7.00 -8.64 -4.03
C LYS A 155 -6.72 -8.43 -2.54
N GLY A 156 -5.54 -8.85 -2.05
CA GLY A 156 -5.12 -8.62 -0.66
C GLY A 156 -4.67 -7.18 -0.43
N MET A 157 -3.79 -6.69 -1.31
CA MET A 157 -3.28 -5.31 -1.30
C MET A 157 -4.41 -4.28 -1.44
N ALA A 158 -5.28 -4.43 -2.45
CA ALA A 158 -6.43 -3.57 -2.68
C ALA A 158 -7.43 -3.57 -1.50
N SER A 159 -7.66 -4.74 -0.86
CA SER A 159 -8.53 -4.81 0.32
C SER A 159 -7.96 -4.04 1.52
N GLY A 160 -6.63 -4.05 1.71
CA GLY A 160 -6.00 -3.25 2.76
C GLY A 160 -6.05 -1.75 2.44
N VAL A 161 -5.79 -1.37 1.19
CA VAL A 161 -5.94 0.02 0.72
C VAL A 161 -7.35 0.56 0.98
N VAL A 162 -8.40 -0.22 0.65
CA VAL A 162 -9.79 0.18 0.93
C VAL A 162 -10.06 0.28 2.44
N ALA A 163 -9.56 -0.66 3.24
CA ALA A 163 -9.71 -0.61 4.70
C ALA A 163 -9.04 0.63 5.31
N LEU A 164 -7.85 0.99 4.83
CA LEU A 164 -7.09 2.17 5.24
C LEU A 164 -7.89 3.45 5.03
N VAL A 165 -8.35 3.68 3.80
CA VAL A 165 -9.12 4.88 3.45
C VAL A 165 -10.45 4.95 4.20
N ARG A 166 -11.08 3.80 4.49
CA ARG A 166 -12.37 3.73 5.18
C ARG A 166 -12.29 3.91 6.71
N HIS A 167 -11.20 3.51 7.35
CA HIS A 167 -11.12 3.40 8.82
C HIS A 167 -10.08 4.32 9.49
N LEU A 168 -9.26 5.03 8.72
CA LEU A 168 -8.38 6.07 9.25
C LEU A 168 -9.08 7.44 9.31
N PRO A 169 -8.57 8.39 10.12
CA PRO A 169 -9.09 9.75 10.16
C PRO A 169 -9.01 10.43 8.78
N THR A 170 -10.08 11.13 8.38
CA THR A 170 -10.08 11.97 7.18
C THR A 170 -8.97 13.03 7.27
N GLY A 171 -8.18 13.19 6.21
CA GLY A 171 -7.03 14.09 6.20
C GLY A 171 -5.74 13.51 6.83
N SER A 172 -5.74 12.25 7.28
CA SER A 172 -4.54 11.59 7.78
C SER A 172 -3.41 11.60 6.73
N PRO A 173 -2.17 11.98 7.09
CA PRO A 173 -0.99 11.87 6.22
C PRO A 173 -0.78 10.46 5.65
N ALA A 174 -1.22 9.44 6.38
CA ALA A 174 -1.12 8.05 5.96
C ALA A 174 -2.03 7.72 4.75
N ILE A 175 -3.20 8.37 4.63
CA ILE A 175 -4.07 8.26 3.46
C ILE A 175 -3.38 8.89 2.24
N PHE A 176 -2.84 10.09 2.39
CA PHE A 176 -2.10 10.77 1.32
C PHE A 176 -0.88 9.97 0.87
N TYR A 177 -0.12 9.39 1.81
CA TYR A 177 1.01 8.51 1.50
C TYR A 177 0.58 7.25 0.74
N CYS A 178 -0.46 6.56 1.23
CA CYS A 178 -1.03 5.37 0.60
C CYS A 178 -1.34 5.62 -0.89
N ILE A 179 -2.01 6.73 -1.18
CA ILE A 179 -2.38 7.04 -2.57
C ILE A 179 -1.15 7.48 -3.36
N ASN A 180 -0.28 8.33 -2.82
CA ASN A 180 0.94 8.72 -3.52
C ASN A 180 1.79 7.51 -3.92
N SER A 181 1.91 6.49 -3.06
CA SER A 181 2.61 5.25 -3.39
C SER A 181 1.90 4.41 -4.46
N LEU A 182 0.55 4.35 -4.47
CA LEU A 182 -0.20 3.72 -5.56
C LEU A 182 -0.01 4.45 -6.88
N VAL A 183 -0.04 5.78 -6.87
CA VAL A 183 0.16 6.66 -8.02
C VAL A 183 1.56 6.47 -8.62
N VAL A 184 2.61 6.54 -7.80
CA VAL A 184 4.01 6.27 -8.23
C VAL A 184 4.17 4.84 -8.75
N LYS A 185 3.47 3.87 -8.17
CA LYS A 185 3.51 2.48 -8.65
C LYS A 185 2.80 2.32 -9.99
N ALA A 186 1.65 2.96 -10.19
CA ALA A 186 0.95 2.98 -11.47
C ALA A 186 1.80 3.62 -12.56
N ASP A 187 2.37 4.80 -12.30
CA ASP A 187 3.27 5.51 -13.21
C ASP A 187 4.38 4.59 -13.75
N ARG A 188 5.12 3.96 -12.83
CA ARG A 188 6.19 3.03 -13.15
C ARG A 188 5.71 1.85 -14.01
N LEU A 189 4.62 1.18 -13.61
CA LEU A 189 4.12 0.01 -14.32
C LEU A 189 3.61 0.36 -15.72
N CYS A 190 2.93 1.49 -15.84
CA CYS A 190 2.47 1.98 -17.14
C CYS A 190 3.65 2.41 -18.02
N GLY A 191 4.65 3.12 -17.50
CA GLY A 191 5.90 3.44 -18.21
C GLY A 191 6.67 2.21 -18.71
N GLU A 192 6.75 1.15 -17.90
CA GLU A 192 7.32 -0.14 -18.28
C GLU A 192 6.53 -0.82 -19.44
N VAL A 193 5.20 -0.62 -19.53
CA VAL A 193 4.36 -1.10 -20.64
C VAL A 193 4.52 -0.24 -21.91
N PHE A 194 4.58 1.09 -21.80
CA PHE A 194 4.75 1.99 -22.95
C PHE A 194 6.06 1.79 -23.71
N ALA A 195 7.12 1.39 -23.01
CA ALA A 195 8.40 1.05 -23.64
C ALA A 195 8.32 -0.13 -24.63
N TYR A 196 7.27 -0.97 -24.56
CA TYR A 196 7.19 -2.22 -25.33
C TYR A 196 6.03 -2.36 -26.31
N LYS A 197 4.92 -1.59 -26.22
CA LYS A 197 3.83 -1.57 -27.24
C LYS A 197 2.86 -0.41 -27.07
N ALA A 198 2.68 0.41 -28.11
CA ALA A 198 1.70 1.49 -28.14
C ALA A 198 0.24 1.03 -28.36
N ASP A 199 0.01 -0.16 -28.95
CA ASP A 199 -1.35 -0.60 -29.35
C ASP A 199 -2.16 -1.35 -28.28
N ILE A 200 -1.61 -1.60 -27.08
CA ILE A 200 -2.27 -2.40 -26.03
C ILE A 200 -3.58 -1.77 -25.55
N TRP A 201 -3.68 -0.44 -25.57
CA TRP A 201 -4.86 0.32 -25.11
C TRP A 201 -6.17 -0.03 -25.86
N LYS A 202 -6.11 -0.61 -27.06
CA LYS A 202 -7.29 -1.04 -27.82
C LYS A 202 -7.90 -2.36 -27.31
N ASN A 203 -7.18 -3.13 -26.48
CA ASN A 203 -7.56 -4.47 -26.03
C ASN A 203 -7.93 -4.50 -24.54
N TRP A 204 -8.63 -3.47 -24.04
CA TRP A 204 -8.94 -3.22 -22.62
C TRP A 204 -9.82 -4.30 -21.92
N GLN A 205 -10.23 -5.34 -22.66
CA GLN A 205 -11.33 -6.26 -22.33
C GLN A 205 -10.86 -7.72 -22.04
N GLY A 206 -9.59 -7.89 -21.64
CA GLY A 206 -8.99 -9.17 -21.20
C GLY A 206 -8.67 -9.24 -19.70
N GLU A 207 -7.89 -10.26 -19.30
CA GLU A 207 -7.34 -10.39 -17.94
C GLU A 207 -6.63 -9.09 -17.51
N SER A 208 -6.86 -8.65 -16.27
CA SER A 208 -6.48 -7.30 -15.86
C SER A 208 -4.97 -7.12 -15.74
N GLU A 209 -4.40 -6.21 -16.54
CA GLU A 209 -2.99 -5.86 -16.44
C GLU A 209 -2.66 -5.18 -15.10
N PRO A 210 -1.46 -5.37 -14.53
CA PRO A 210 -1.11 -4.81 -13.23
C PRO A 210 -1.24 -3.29 -13.08
N CYS A 211 -1.04 -2.51 -14.15
CA CYS A 211 -1.29 -1.07 -14.12
C CYS A 211 -2.81 -0.76 -14.07
N LYS A 212 -3.62 -1.46 -14.87
CA LYS A 212 -5.09 -1.36 -14.85
C LYS A 212 -5.66 -1.68 -13.47
N GLU A 213 -5.17 -2.74 -12.83
CA GLU A 213 -5.56 -3.12 -11.46
C GLU A 213 -5.32 -1.98 -10.44
N ILE A 214 -4.17 -1.28 -10.50
CA ILE A 214 -3.93 -0.11 -9.63
C ILE A 214 -4.81 1.09 -10.01
N ILE A 215 -4.98 1.36 -11.31
CA ILE A 215 -5.84 2.47 -11.79
C ILE A 215 -7.29 2.27 -11.34
N GLU A 216 -7.83 1.04 -11.39
CA GLU A 216 -9.16 0.71 -10.86
C GLU A 216 -9.27 0.97 -9.35
N VAL A 217 -8.21 0.69 -8.56
CA VAL A 217 -8.18 1.04 -7.14
C VAL A 217 -8.17 2.55 -6.96
N LEU A 218 -7.32 3.28 -7.69
CA LEU A 218 -7.25 4.74 -7.63
C LEU A 218 -8.59 5.41 -7.98
N LEU A 219 -9.27 4.94 -9.04
CA LEU A 219 -10.63 5.36 -9.41
C LEU A 219 -11.65 5.13 -8.28
N ARG A 220 -11.60 3.95 -7.62
CA ARG A 220 -12.45 3.66 -6.46
C ARG A 220 -12.08 4.49 -5.22
N LEU A 221 -10.84 4.93 -5.08
CA LEU A 221 -10.44 5.84 -4.01
C LEU A 221 -10.83 7.28 -4.28
N ILE A 222 -10.94 7.71 -5.54
CA ILE A 222 -11.40 9.07 -5.89
C ILE A 222 -12.84 9.32 -5.43
N SER A 223 -13.70 8.30 -5.33
CA SER A 223 -15.03 8.43 -4.72
C SER A 223 -15.02 8.49 -3.18
N LEU A 224 -13.86 8.30 -2.55
CA LEU A 224 -13.67 8.23 -1.09
C LEU A 224 -12.69 9.29 -0.55
N VAL A 225 -11.89 9.92 -1.40
CA VAL A 225 -10.78 10.81 -0.99
C VAL A 225 -10.83 12.12 -1.76
N ASP A 226 -10.46 13.19 -1.05
CA ASP A 226 -10.50 14.57 -1.48
C ASP A 226 -9.79 14.83 -2.84
N ILE A 227 -10.34 15.79 -3.57
CA ILE A 227 -10.20 16.05 -5.01
C ILE A 227 -8.76 16.29 -5.45
N GLN A 228 -7.92 16.77 -4.54
CA GLN A 228 -6.48 17.03 -4.72
C GLN A 228 -5.69 15.79 -5.18
N LEU A 229 -6.27 14.60 -5.02
CA LEU A 229 -5.72 13.32 -5.48
C LEU A 229 -5.47 13.26 -6.98
N ILE A 230 -6.42 13.79 -7.77
CA ILE A 230 -6.43 13.61 -9.22
C ILE A 230 -5.28 14.39 -9.87
N MET A 231 -4.88 15.51 -9.27
CA MET A 231 -3.73 16.31 -9.72
C MET A 231 -2.39 15.58 -9.61
N LYS A 232 -2.26 14.59 -8.71
CA LYS A 232 -1.01 13.86 -8.49
C LYS A 232 -0.78 12.71 -9.45
N LEU A 233 -1.80 12.27 -10.20
CA LEU A 233 -1.68 11.19 -11.18
C LEU A 233 -0.71 11.55 -12.33
N PRO A 234 -0.09 10.56 -13.00
CA PRO A 234 0.59 10.78 -14.28
C PRO A 234 -0.38 11.32 -15.33
N LYS A 235 0.13 12.03 -16.34
CA LYS A 235 -0.68 12.62 -17.43
C LYS A 235 -1.75 11.69 -17.98
N ASP A 236 -1.37 10.45 -18.30
CA ASP A 236 -2.29 9.48 -18.89
C ASP A 236 -3.34 8.99 -17.90
N GLY A 237 -2.97 8.86 -16.62
CA GLY A 237 -3.90 8.59 -15.52
C GLY A 237 -4.87 9.76 -15.25
N GLN A 238 -4.38 11.00 -15.29
CA GLN A 238 -5.22 12.20 -15.20
C GLN A 238 -6.24 12.22 -16.35
N ASN A 239 -5.78 12.03 -17.58
CA ASN A 239 -6.64 12.03 -18.77
C ASN A 239 -7.69 10.91 -18.70
N LEU A 240 -7.32 9.70 -18.30
CA LEU A 240 -8.24 8.56 -18.15
C LEU A 240 -9.31 8.84 -17.09
N VAL A 241 -8.90 9.30 -15.90
CA VAL A 241 -9.82 9.65 -14.80
C VAL A 241 -10.75 10.80 -15.19
N LEU A 242 -10.21 11.85 -15.83
CA LEU A 242 -11.01 12.98 -16.29
C LEU A 242 -12.03 12.54 -17.35
N ASN A 243 -11.64 11.70 -18.32
CA ASN A 243 -12.54 11.18 -19.35
C ASN A 243 -13.67 10.33 -18.74
N GLU A 244 -13.37 9.46 -17.78
CA GLU A 244 -14.38 8.66 -17.08
C GLU A 244 -15.36 9.57 -16.30
N LEU A 245 -14.84 10.56 -15.57
CA LEU A 245 -15.67 11.56 -14.88
C LEU A 245 -16.51 12.40 -15.86
N PHE A 246 -15.97 12.74 -17.04
CA PHE A 246 -16.73 13.43 -18.08
C PHE A 246 -17.86 12.54 -18.62
N SER A 247 -17.65 11.24 -18.83
CA SER A 247 -18.71 10.31 -19.25
C SER A 247 -19.79 10.19 -18.17
N LEU A 248 -19.41 9.94 -16.92
CA LEU A 248 -20.35 9.81 -15.79
C LEU A 248 -21.17 11.09 -15.55
N VAL A 249 -20.57 12.28 -15.71
CA VAL A 249 -21.31 13.55 -15.61
C VAL A 249 -22.18 13.80 -16.84
N ALA A 250 -21.74 13.40 -18.04
CA ALA A 250 -22.53 13.50 -19.28
C ALA A 250 -23.75 12.57 -19.26
N GLU A 251 -23.60 11.36 -18.74
CA GLU A 251 -24.66 10.34 -18.58
C GLU A 251 -25.59 10.60 -17.39
N SER A 252 -25.24 11.52 -16.48
CA SER A 252 -26.08 11.85 -15.32
C SER A 252 -27.37 12.59 -15.74
N ASP A 253 -28.53 12.01 -15.39
CA ASP A 253 -29.85 12.64 -15.59
C ASP A 253 -30.18 13.76 -14.57
N ASP A 254 -29.31 14.01 -13.57
CA ASP A 254 -29.56 15.04 -12.56
C ASP A 254 -29.31 16.45 -13.09
N VAL A 255 -30.31 16.98 -13.79
CA VAL A 255 -30.29 18.32 -14.40
C VAL A 255 -30.02 19.44 -13.37
N THR A 256 -30.24 19.21 -12.07
CA THR A 256 -30.07 20.24 -11.03
C THR A 256 -28.63 20.33 -10.53
N ARG A 257 -27.93 19.20 -10.40
CA ARG A 257 -26.53 19.15 -9.91
C ARG A 257 -25.50 19.13 -11.04
N LYS A 258 -25.88 18.70 -12.24
CA LYS A 258 -25.02 18.59 -13.43
C LYS A 258 -24.26 19.89 -13.79
N PRO A 259 -24.86 21.11 -13.77
CA PRO A 259 -24.11 22.35 -14.06
C PRO A 259 -22.96 22.60 -13.09
N THR A 260 -23.18 22.36 -11.79
CA THR A 260 -22.15 22.50 -10.74
C THR A 260 -21.05 21.45 -10.91
N LEU A 261 -21.41 20.20 -11.22
CA LEU A 261 -20.45 19.12 -11.48
C LEU A 261 -19.59 19.39 -12.72
N VAL A 262 -20.18 19.93 -13.80
CA VAL A 262 -19.43 20.32 -15.02
C VAL A 262 -18.44 21.45 -14.73
N SER A 263 -18.87 22.52 -14.05
CA SER A 263 -17.99 23.65 -13.68
C SER A 263 -16.84 23.20 -12.75
N TRP A 264 -17.15 22.31 -11.82
CA TRP A 264 -16.16 21.70 -10.93
C TRP A 264 -15.15 20.82 -11.71
N LEU A 265 -15.61 19.98 -12.62
CA LEU A 265 -14.77 19.10 -13.44
C LEU A 265 -13.88 19.88 -14.43
N GLN A 266 -14.37 21.00 -14.97
CA GLN A 266 -13.58 21.94 -15.75
C GLN A 266 -12.47 22.58 -14.91
N SER A 267 -12.79 23.00 -13.68
CA SER A 267 -11.81 23.56 -12.73
C SER A 267 -10.72 22.55 -12.38
N LEU A 268 -11.10 21.28 -12.18
CA LEU A 268 -10.18 20.17 -11.95
C LEU A 268 -9.26 19.91 -13.17
N SER A 269 -9.84 19.83 -14.37
CA SER A 269 -9.08 19.66 -15.62
C SER A 269 -8.08 20.80 -15.84
N TYR A 270 -8.44 22.03 -15.48
CA TYR A 270 -7.54 23.18 -15.53
C TYR A 270 -6.36 23.05 -14.55
N LEU A 271 -6.59 22.60 -13.32
CA LEU A 271 -5.52 22.37 -12.33
C LEU A 271 -4.58 21.24 -12.77
N CYS A 272 -5.10 20.12 -13.26
CA CYS A 272 -4.30 19.03 -13.85
C CYS A 272 -3.45 19.48 -15.05
N SER A 273 -3.88 20.51 -15.79
CA SER A 273 -3.07 21.08 -16.87
C SER A 273 -1.89 21.94 -16.37
N GLN A 274 -2.03 22.59 -15.21
CA GLN A 274 -1.02 23.53 -14.67
C GLN A 274 0.19 22.87 -14.01
N ASP A 275 0.05 21.72 -13.33
CA ASP A 275 1.20 21.07 -12.67
C ASP A 275 2.29 20.66 -13.68
N THR A 276 1.96 20.59 -14.98
CA THR A 276 2.90 20.28 -16.06
C THR A 276 3.79 21.47 -16.46
N SER A 277 3.23 22.68 -16.53
CA SER A 277 4.00 23.88 -16.89
C SER A 277 4.94 24.31 -15.77
N ARG A 278 4.57 24.03 -14.52
CA ARG A 278 5.39 24.31 -13.35
C ARG A 278 6.67 23.48 -13.28
N VAL A 279 6.62 22.20 -13.69
CA VAL A 279 7.81 21.35 -13.77
C VAL A 279 8.71 21.80 -14.93
N ALA A 280 8.15 22.04 -16.12
CA ALA A 280 8.91 22.51 -17.29
C ALA A 280 9.66 23.82 -17.01
N ASN A 281 8.99 24.82 -16.40
CA ASN A 281 9.59 26.11 -16.09
C ASN A 281 10.67 26.06 -14.99
N SER A 282 10.85 24.94 -14.30
CA SER A 282 11.90 24.78 -13.28
C SER A 282 13.23 24.25 -13.84
N THR A 283 13.27 23.79 -15.09
CA THR A 283 14.45 23.17 -15.71
C THR A 283 15.17 24.07 -16.72
N GLU A 284 14.64 25.27 -17.02
CA GLU A 284 15.15 26.18 -18.06
C GLU A 284 15.82 27.47 -17.54
N VAL A 285 16.35 27.47 -16.31
CA VAL A 285 17.19 28.57 -15.79
C VAL A 285 18.57 28.06 -15.38
N GLY A 286 19.36 27.64 -16.37
CA GLY A 286 20.72 27.12 -16.18
C GLY A 286 21.41 26.77 -17.50
N GLY A 287 21.75 27.77 -18.31
CA GLY A 287 22.37 27.56 -19.63
C GLY A 287 23.05 28.82 -20.17
N ASP A 288 24.37 28.84 -20.06
CA ASP A 288 25.33 29.89 -20.43
C ASP A 288 24.99 30.82 -21.62
N LYS A 289 25.29 32.11 -21.43
CA LYS A 289 25.77 33.00 -22.49
C LYS A 289 27.03 33.71 -22.03
N ASN A 290 28.18 33.33 -22.59
CA ASN A 290 29.43 34.04 -22.42
C ASN A 290 30.30 33.95 -23.69
N SER A 291 31.28 34.85 -23.83
CA SER A 291 32.06 35.22 -25.04
C SER A 291 31.26 36.09 -26.05
N VAL A 292 31.53 37.38 -26.31
CA VAL A 292 32.73 38.26 -26.41
C VAL A 292 33.36 38.31 -27.81
N SER A 293 33.34 39.50 -28.44
CA SER A 293 34.55 40.19 -28.95
C SER A 293 34.24 41.60 -29.50
N ALA A 294 35.03 42.60 -29.05
CA ALA A 294 35.66 43.74 -29.76
C ALA A 294 34.89 44.54 -30.84
N GLN A 295 35.04 45.86 -31.05
CA GLN A 295 36.05 46.88 -30.66
C GLN A 295 35.40 48.30 -30.89
N ALA A 296 35.93 49.51 -30.61
CA ALA A 296 37.21 50.03 -30.10
C ALA A 296 37.03 51.48 -29.53
N THR A 297 38.07 52.07 -28.91
CA THR A 297 38.52 53.51 -28.94
C THR A 297 37.48 54.66 -28.99
N ASN A 298 37.47 55.70 -28.14
CA ASN A 298 38.60 56.46 -27.54
C ASN A 298 38.12 57.62 -26.61
N SER A 299 39.06 58.14 -25.80
CA SER A 299 39.18 59.53 -25.27
C SER A 299 38.32 60.02 -24.08
N SER A 300 39.01 60.17 -22.94
CA SER A 300 39.15 61.37 -22.07
C SER A 300 38.01 62.40 -21.91
N ASP A 301 37.59 62.65 -20.66
CA ASP A 301 37.82 63.88 -19.88
C ASP A 301 37.03 63.77 -18.54
N LEU A 302 37.64 63.85 -17.34
CA LEU A 302 38.22 64.99 -16.59
C LEU A 302 37.22 65.87 -15.81
N HIS A 303 37.42 65.86 -14.48
CA HIS A 303 37.09 66.86 -13.44
C HIS A 303 35.74 66.89 -12.70
N ALA A 304 35.93 67.21 -11.39
CA ALA A 304 35.00 67.63 -10.32
C ALA A 304 34.22 66.52 -9.61
#